data_AF-A0A6I9YKY6-F1
#
_entry.id   AF-A0A6I9YKY6-F1
#
_cell.length_a   1.000
_cell.length_b   1.000
_cell.length_c   1.000
_cell.angle_alpha   90.00
_cell.angle_beta   90.00
_cell.angle_gamma   90.00
#
_symmetry.space_group_name_H-M   'P 1'
#
loop_
_entity.id
_entity.type
_entity.pdbx_description
1 polymer ?
#
loop_
_entity_poly.entity_id
_entity_poly.type
_entity_poly.pdbx_seq_one_letter_code
_entity_poly.pdbx_strand_id
1 'polypeptide(L)'
;MAIILSFFKKQKLLSKTHRLDIDSLNEVKNKWKNLGMDEGMGKCFKEVMKNFPNEPSWVMKNAQMVLKGDDGKVLSFASGKKEWKINVSAGDYKYHVKAPSKSGYLARLRSRLQPLSTGHLEKVKRDLETFGPLTQVEKSCFELVLQRFPQKPSQIQNNAQIKFSFDMDGENVEYVFISGEGDYKLDVTHSNGQPQYRELHTSLGNKLENFSCSLQTLDVGNLRGIKSELAQLDLLTDSLKSCFNILVDKLPEYPGINKNLQIDFTCYEQGLSVNSEDWKIIAQCKDGKVDFNFESQTWDMFLKQNFYPCKTHELTVEKLEGMRTKVRNLLGVPQSVHDRINKALDTFRKEISCLQKNARLIIRCDQGEMVFKSGKGENIIDTFNTGGVIHCKIYRTLAITILMFIWRLPKHIPDILTAVRFLLPCLGCPVH
;
A
#
# COMPACT_ATOMS: atom_id res chain seq x y z
N MET A 1 42.17 0.22 62.20
CA MET A 1 41.68 1.60 62.03
C MET A 1 41.15 1.91 60.62
N ALA A 2 41.87 1.58 59.54
CA ALA A 2 41.48 1.92 58.16
C ALA A 2 40.12 1.33 57.70
N ILE A 3 39.81 0.08 58.08
CA ILE A 3 38.54 -0.58 57.73
C ILE A 3 37.34 0.13 58.37
N ILE A 4 37.45 0.49 59.66
CA ILE A 4 36.42 1.22 60.40
C ILE A 4 36.20 2.60 59.77
N LEU A 5 37.27 3.30 59.40
CA LEU A 5 37.18 4.60 58.75
C LEU A 5 36.50 4.52 57.36
N SER A 6 36.78 3.46 56.60
CA SER A 6 36.13 3.18 55.30
C SER A 6 34.64 2.90 55.46
N PHE A 7 34.26 2.12 56.48
CA PHE A 7 32.86 1.82 56.80
C PHE A 7 32.06 3.09 57.10
N PHE A 8 32.56 3.96 57.99
CA PHE A 8 31.88 5.22 58.32
C PHE A 8 31.76 6.16 57.10
N LYS A 9 32.80 6.24 56.26
CA LYS A 9 32.76 7.01 55.01
C LYS A 9 31.69 6.48 54.04
N LYS A 10 31.55 5.17 53.92
CA LYS A 10 30.53 4.52 53.08
C LYS A 10 29.11 4.78 53.60
N GLN A 11 28.91 4.65 54.92
CA GLN A 11 27.60 4.91 55.55
C GLN A 11 27.15 6.37 55.40
N LYS A 12 28.06 7.33 55.60
CA LYS A 12 27.79 8.77 55.38
C LYS A 12 27.39 9.09 53.94
N LEU A 13 27.95 8.37 52.98
CA LEU A 13 27.70 8.59 51.56
C LEU A 13 26.37 7.95 51.11
N LEU A 14 25.90 6.90 51.79
CA LEU A 14 24.54 6.33 51.61
C LEU A 14 23.44 7.15 52.28
N SER A 15 23.71 7.73 53.44
CA SER A 15 22.69 8.43 54.23
C SER A 15 22.33 9.80 53.66
N LYS A 16 23.13 10.33 52.72
CA LYS A 16 22.93 11.65 52.12
C LYS A 16 22.26 11.51 50.76
N THR A 17 21.24 12.34 50.50
CA THR A 17 20.79 12.60 49.14
C THR A 17 21.76 13.59 48.49
N HIS A 18 22.39 13.18 47.40
CA HIS A 18 23.34 14.01 46.66
C HIS A 18 22.60 14.91 45.67
N ARG A 19 23.26 15.97 45.22
CA ARG A 19 22.74 16.82 44.15
C ARG A 19 22.75 16.04 42.83
N LEU A 20 21.68 16.16 42.04
CA LEU A 20 21.58 15.48 40.75
C LEU A 20 22.05 16.40 39.61
N ASP A 21 23.33 16.27 39.26
CA ASP A 21 23.94 16.77 38.03
C ASP A 21 25.14 15.89 37.64
N ILE A 22 25.69 16.13 36.45
CA ILE A 22 26.77 15.30 35.88
C ILE A 22 28.02 15.33 36.76
N ASP A 23 28.37 16.48 37.32
CA ASP A 23 29.56 16.65 38.16
C ASP A 23 29.41 15.89 39.49
N SER A 24 28.26 16.03 40.15
CA SER A 24 27.95 15.33 41.39
C SER A 24 27.91 13.81 41.19
N LEU A 25 27.37 13.33 40.05
CA LEU A 25 27.38 11.91 39.70
C LEU A 25 28.82 11.38 39.55
N ASN A 26 29.69 12.11 38.87
CA ASN A 26 31.11 11.77 38.71
C ASN A 26 31.86 11.77 40.04
N GLU A 27 31.65 12.80 40.86
CA GLU A 27 32.28 12.93 42.17
C GLU A 27 31.90 11.75 43.09
N VAL A 28 30.60 11.44 43.17
CA VAL A 28 30.10 10.34 43.99
C VAL A 28 30.60 8.99 43.46
N LYS A 29 30.60 8.78 42.13
CA LYS A 29 31.16 7.57 41.50
C LYS A 29 32.62 7.35 41.88
N ASN A 30 33.46 8.38 41.78
CA ASN A 30 34.88 8.30 42.09
C ASN A 30 35.11 8.02 43.58
N LYS A 31 34.36 8.70 44.47
CA LYS A 31 34.39 8.42 45.91
C LYS A 31 33.96 6.99 46.23
N TRP A 32 32.91 6.50 45.59
CA TRP A 32 32.39 5.15 45.82
C TRP A 32 33.35 4.07 45.32
N LYS A 33 33.99 4.28 44.16
CA LYS A 33 35.04 3.40 43.62
C LYS A 33 36.18 3.21 44.62
N ASN A 34 36.62 4.28 45.27
CA ASN A 34 37.69 4.24 46.28
C ASN A 34 37.28 3.55 47.59
N LEU A 35 35.97 3.36 47.83
CA LEU A 35 35.42 2.71 49.03
C LEU A 35 35.03 1.24 48.79
N GLY A 36 35.49 0.63 47.70
CA GLY A 36 35.13 -0.74 47.33
C GLY A 36 33.69 -0.80 46.80
N MET A 37 33.49 -0.21 45.62
CA MET A 37 32.25 -0.32 44.85
C MET A 37 32.06 -1.75 44.35
N ASP A 38 30.87 -2.32 44.58
CA ASP A 38 30.48 -3.60 43.99
C ASP A 38 30.25 -3.49 42.48
N GLU A 39 30.31 -4.63 41.79
CA GLU A 39 30.16 -4.67 40.34
C GLU A 39 28.81 -4.14 39.88
N GLY A 40 27.72 -4.49 40.57
CA GLY A 40 26.36 -4.04 40.28
C GLY A 40 26.21 -2.52 40.33
N MET A 41 26.72 -1.88 41.38
CA MET A 41 26.74 -0.41 41.46
C MET A 41 27.62 0.21 40.37
N GLY A 42 28.75 -0.42 40.04
CA GLY A 42 29.60 0.00 38.92
C GLY A 42 28.86 0.01 37.58
N LYS A 43 28.07 -1.04 37.31
CA LYS A 43 27.18 -1.13 36.14
C LYS A 43 26.05 -0.09 36.20
N CYS A 44 25.45 0.15 37.35
CA CYS A 44 24.44 1.20 37.52
C CYS A 44 24.99 2.58 37.15
N PHE A 45 26.17 2.95 37.65
CA PHE A 45 26.83 4.20 37.28
C PHE A 45 27.16 4.26 35.79
N LYS A 46 27.61 3.15 35.18
CA LYS A 46 27.85 3.10 33.74
C LYS A 46 26.59 3.43 32.95
N GLU A 47 25.45 2.85 33.34
CA GLU A 47 24.18 3.08 32.66
C GLU A 47 23.65 4.51 32.87
N VAL A 48 23.74 5.05 34.07
CA VAL A 48 23.37 6.45 34.35
C VAL A 48 24.19 7.42 33.52
N MET A 49 25.51 7.25 33.51
CA MET A 49 26.42 8.16 32.79
C MET A 49 26.21 8.10 31.28
N LYS A 50 25.68 6.99 30.77
CA LYS A 50 25.28 6.83 29.36
C LYS A 50 23.95 7.54 29.04
N ASN A 51 22.96 7.44 29.92
CA ASN A 51 21.58 7.85 29.60
C ASN A 51 21.18 9.23 30.14
N PHE A 52 21.63 9.59 31.35
CA PHE A 52 21.22 10.83 32.02
C PHE A 52 21.62 12.10 31.26
N PRO A 53 22.82 12.22 30.64
CA PRO A 53 23.17 13.39 29.84
C PRO A 53 22.27 13.62 28.61
N ASN A 54 21.60 12.57 28.15
CA ASN A 54 20.67 12.64 27.02
C ASN A 54 19.25 13.03 27.47
N GLU A 55 18.98 13.12 28.77
CA GLU A 55 17.68 13.56 29.28
C GLU A 55 17.45 15.05 29.00
N PRO A 56 16.21 15.45 28.69
CA PRO A 56 15.90 16.86 28.55
C PRO A 56 16.23 17.63 29.82
N SER A 57 16.68 18.87 29.68
CA SER A 57 17.10 19.69 30.81
C SER A 57 16.01 19.86 31.88
N TRP A 58 14.73 19.90 31.49
CA TRP A 58 13.59 19.97 32.42
C TRP A 58 13.37 18.68 33.21
N VAL A 59 13.74 17.52 32.67
CA VAL A 59 13.75 16.26 33.42
C VAL A 59 14.91 16.31 34.43
N MET A 60 16.12 16.63 33.96
CA MET A 60 17.32 16.66 34.82
C MET A 60 17.20 17.62 36.00
N LYS A 61 16.58 18.79 35.79
CA LYS A 61 16.40 19.84 36.82
C LYS A 61 15.28 19.56 37.83
N ASN A 62 14.48 18.51 37.62
CA ASN A 62 13.30 18.21 38.45
C ASN A 62 13.13 16.70 38.70
N ALA A 63 14.24 15.99 38.88
CA ALA A 63 14.25 14.54 39.06
C ALA A 63 14.82 14.11 40.41
N GLN A 64 14.37 12.93 40.85
CA GLN A 64 15.04 12.11 41.85
C GLN A 64 15.58 10.86 41.18
N MET A 65 16.84 10.55 41.40
CA MET A 65 17.49 9.35 40.89
C MET A 65 17.89 8.42 42.02
N VAL A 66 17.64 7.12 41.85
CA VAL A 66 17.96 6.07 42.82
C VAL A 66 18.78 4.98 42.13
N LEU A 67 19.96 4.69 42.66
CA LEU A 67 20.85 3.62 42.20
C LEU A 67 20.92 2.53 43.26
N LYS A 68 20.68 1.27 42.88
CA LYS A 68 20.73 0.13 43.80
C LYS A 68 21.76 -0.89 43.33
N GLY A 69 22.79 -1.15 44.14
CA GLY A 69 23.84 -2.15 43.86
C GLY A 69 23.40 -3.59 44.16
N ASP A 70 24.27 -4.56 43.85
CA ASP A 70 24.01 -5.99 44.09
C ASP A 70 23.95 -6.31 45.59
N ASP A 71 24.70 -5.55 46.39
CA ASP A 71 24.73 -5.66 47.85
C ASP A 71 23.51 -5.00 48.53
N GLY A 72 22.52 -4.59 47.75
CA GLY A 72 21.29 -3.94 48.21
C GLY A 72 21.47 -2.47 48.62
N LYS A 73 22.70 -1.92 48.56
CA LYS A 73 22.95 -0.52 48.93
C LYS A 73 22.34 0.43 47.91
N VAL A 74 21.82 1.55 48.42
CA VAL A 74 21.09 2.53 47.62
C VAL A 74 21.76 3.90 47.69
N LEU A 75 22.03 4.50 46.55
CA LEU A 75 22.43 5.90 46.42
C LEU A 75 21.27 6.72 45.87
N SER A 76 21.02 7.87 46.49
CA SER A 76 19.95 8.78 46.09
C SER A 76 20.52 10.12 45.65
N PHE A 77 20.03 10.64 44.53
CA PHE A 77 20.32 11.96 44.00
C PHE A 77 19.01 12.71 43.78
N ALA A 78 19.02 14.04 43.90
CA ALA A 78 17.84 14.84 43.64
C ALA A 78 18.16 16.23 43.08
N SER A 79 17.23 16.75 42.29
CA SER A 79 17.19 18.12 41.79
C SER A 79 15.74 18.63 41.75
N GLY A 80 15.56 19.93 41.98
CA GLY A 80 14.25 20.58 41.95
C GLY A 80 13.19 19.95 42.86
N LYS A 81 11.95 19.86 42.36
CA LYS A 81 10.77 19.34 43.08
C LYS A 81 10.66 17.81 43.03
N LYS A 82 11.57 17.12 42.32
CA LYS A 82 11.67 15.66 42.29
C LYS A 82 10.44 14.96 41.69
N GLU A 83 9.76 15.59 40.75
CA GLU A 83 8.55 15.04 40.11
C GLU A 83 8.88 13.83 39.22
N TRP A 84 10.03 13.86 38.55
CA TRP A 84 10.52 12.74 37.75
C TRP A 84 11.26 11.72 38.61
N LYS A 85 11.02 10.43 38.42
CA LYS A 85 11.75 9.36 39.13
C LYS A 85 12.62 8.57 38.18
N ILE A 86 13.91 8.50 38.45
CA ILE A 86 14.88 7.74 37.68
C ILE A 86 15.39 6.60 38.56
N ASN A 87 15.27 5.36 38.09
CA ASN A 87 15.71 4.20 38.85
C ASN A 87 16.66 3.35 37.99
N VAL A 88 17.78 2.95 38.59
CA VAL A 88 18.70 1.96 38.02
C VAL A 88 19.06 0.97 39.12
N SER A 89 18.74 -0.31 38.92
CA SER A 89 18.99 -1.34 39.91
C SER A 89 19.80 -2.48 39.32
N ALA A 90 20.68 -3.05 40.13
CA ALA A 90 21.42 -4.24 39.79
C ALA A 90 20.46 -5.42 39.57
N GLY A 91 20.77 -6.24 38.56
CA GLY A 91 19.89 -7.30 38.04
C GLY A 91 19.22 -6.91 36.72
N ASP A 92 18.49 -5.79 36.69
CA ASP A 92 17.85 -5.30 35.45
C ASP A 92 18.79 -4.36 34.68
N TYR A 93 19.61 -3.58 35.38
CA TYR A 93 20.57 -2.59 34.84
C TYR A 93 19.97 -1.58 33.85
N LYS A 94 18.65 -1.54 33.69
CA LYS A 94 17.96 -0.65 32.77
C LYS A 94 17.71 0.70 33.43
N TYR A 95 17.90 1.73 32.62
CA TYR A 95 17.61 3.10 32.98
C TYR A 95 16.11 3.37 32.85
N HIS A 96 15.40 3.36 33.98
CA HIS A 96 13.95 3.60 34.01
C HIS A 96 13.63 5.01 34.44
N VAL A 97 12.80 5.69 33.66
CA VAL A 97 12.31 7.03 33.99
C VAL A 97 10.79 7.00 34.07
N LYS A 98 10.27 7.23 35.27
CA LYS A 98 8.84 7.38 35.52
C LYS A 98 8.48 8.86 35.44
N ALA A 99 7.59 9.18 34.50
CA ALA A 99 7.05 10.52 34.33
C ALA A 99 5.96 10.83 35.36
N PRO A 100 5.77 12.10 35.73
CA PRO A 100 4.71 12.52 36.65
C PRO A 100 3.31 12.48 36.03
N SER A 101 3.20 12.51 34.70
CA SER A 101 1.93 12.51 33.96
C SER A 101 2.08 11.91 32.57
N LYS A 102 0.95 11.56 31.91
CA LYS A 102 0.92 11.15 30.49
C LYS A 102 1.57 12.22 29.60
N SER A 103 1.15 13.47 29.75
CA SER A 103 1.70 14.60 28.97
C SER A 103 3.21 14.77 29.17
N GLY A 104 3.71 14.61 30.39
CA GLY A 104 5.15 14.61 30.67
C GLY A 104 5.86 13.47 29.95
N TYR A 105 5.34 12.25 30.04
CA TYR A 105 5.91 11.08 29.36
C TYR A 105 5.98 11.30 27.84
N LEU A 106 4.90 11.79 27.25
CA LEU A 106 4.82 12.14 25.84
C LEU A 106 5.83 13.23 25.46
N ALA A 107 5.92 14.34 26.21
CA ALA A 107 6.89 15.38 25.95
C ALA A 107 8.34 14.85 25.99
N ARG A 108 8.64 13.95 26.92
CA ARG A 108 9.94 13.26 26.97
C ARG A 108 10.14 12.35 25.76
N LEU A 109 9.12 11.63 25.30
CA LEU A 109 9.24 10.82 24.08
C LEU A 109 9.58 11.66 22.85
N ARG A 110 8.96 12.85 22.69
CA ARG A 110 9.21 13.77 21.56
C ARG A 110 10.62 14.35 21.58
N SER A 111 11.14 14.62 22.77
CA SER A 111 12.41 15.31 22.94
C SER A 111 13.66 14.50 22.59
N ARG A 112 13.51 13.21 22.29
CA ARG A 112 14.63 12.33 21.97
C ARG A 112 14.25 11.29 20.92
N LEU A 113 15.24 10.85 20.18
CA LEU A 113 15.11 9.66 19.34
C LEU A 113 14.92 8.43 20.24
N GLN A 114 13.86 7.68 20.00
CA GLN A 114 13.59 6.44 20.72
C GLN A 114 14.28 5.27 20.03
N PRO A 115 14.84 4.30 20.76
CA PRO A 115 15.31 3.06 20.14
C PRO A 115 14.16 2.33 19.43
N LEU A 116 14.35 1.95 18.18
CA LEU A 116 13.41 1.12 17.44
C LEU A 116 13.70 -0.35 17.68
N SER A 117 12.79 -1.01 18.40
CA SER A 117 12.70 -2.47 18.49
C SER A 117 11.29 -2.85 18.88
N THR A 118 10.84 -4.06 18.54
CA THR A 118 9.51 -4.54 18.95
C THR A 118 9.33 -4.48 20.46
N GLY A 119 10.34 -4.92 21.23
CA GLY A 119 10.29 -4.88 22.69
C GLY A 119 10.21 -3.46 23.27
N HIS A 120 10.86 -2.47 22.64
CA HIS A 120 10.77 -1.07 23.07
C HIS A 120 9.42 -0.43 22.69
N LEU A 121 8.90 -0.73 21.51
CA LEU A 121 7.57 -0.28 21.07
C LEU A 121 6.48 -0.80 22.01
N GLU A 122 6.52 -2.10 22.37
CA GLU A 122 5.62 -2.67 23.35
C GLU A 122 5.80 -2.05 24.74
N LYS A 123 7.04 -1.76 25.15
CA LYS A 123 7.31 -1.09 26.42
C LYS A 123 6.65 0.29 26.43
N VAL A 124 6.81 1.08 25.38
CA VAL A 124 6.18 2.40 25.28
C VAL A 124 4.66 2.28 25.31
N LYS A 125 4.06 1.32 24.58
CA LYS A 125 2.62 1.04 24.65
C LYS A 125 2.17 0.77 26.09
N ARG A 126 2.84 -0.16 26.80
CA ARG A 126 2.53 -0.50 28.20
C ARG A 126 2.72 0.68 29.14
N ASP A 127 3.80 1.44 28.99
CA ASP A 127 4.08 2.62 29.81
C ASP A 127 2.96 3.67 29.66
N LEU A 128 2.47 3.89 28.43
CA LEU A 128 1.33 4.77 28.18
C LEU A 128 0.05 4.28 28.85
N GLU A 129 -0.21 2.97 28.79
CA GLU A 129 -1.37 2.34 29.45
C GLU A 129 -1.34 2.50 30.98
N THR A 130 -0.16 2.69 31.60
CA THR A 130 -0.07 2.96 33.05
C THR A 130 -0.64 4.33 33.46
N PHE A 131 -0.79 5.26 32.51
CA PHE A 131 -1.40 6.58 32.76
C PHE A 131 -2.90 6.61 32.44
N GLY A 132 -3.49 5.48 32.02
CA GLY A 132 -4.88 5.36 31.60
C GLY A 132 -5.01 4.59 30.28
N PRO A 133 -6.23 4.21 29.88
CA PRO A 133 -6.44 3.50 28.62
C PRO A 133 -5.95 4.34 27.43
N LEU A 134 -5.32 3.68 26.46
CA LEU A 134 -5.02 4.29 25.18
C LEU A 134 -6.31 4.66 24.46
N THR A 135 -6.28 5.76 23.72
CA THR A 135 -7.36 6.07 22.77
C THR A 135 -7.39 4.99 21.69
N GLN A 136 -8.55 4.84 21.03
CA GLN A 136 -8.67 3.87 19.92
C GLN A 136 -7.66 4.16 18.80
N VAL A 137 -7.36 5.44 18.56
CA VAL A 137 -6.35 5.90 17.60
C VAL A 137 -4.95 5.41 18.01
N GLU A 138 -4.51 5.72 19.24
CA GLU A 138 -3.20 5.28 19.75
C GLU A 138 -3.07 3.76 19.68
N LYS A 139 -4.09 3.05 20.18
CA LYS A 139 -4.09 1.58 20.24
C LYS A 139 -3.95 0.96 18.86
N SER A 140 -4.77 1.40 17.90
CA SER A 140 -4.79 0.85 16.54
C SER A 140 -3.47 1.12 15.79
N CYS A 141 -2.86 2.30 15.96
CA CYS A 141 -1.55 2.61 15.38
C CYS A 141 -0.44 1.73 15.96
N PHE A 142 -0.37 1.57 17.29
CA PHE A 142 0.61 0.68 17.92
C PHE A 142 0.43 -0.77 17.49
N GLU A 143 -0.81 -1.25 17.42
CA GLU A 143 -1.12 -2.62 16.97
C GLU A 143 -0.69 -2.86 15.53
N LEU A 144 -0.98 -1.92 14.62
CA LEU A 144 -0.58 -2.01 13.23
C LEU A 144 0.94 -2.09 13.07
N VAL A 145 1.69 -1.29 13.83
CA VAL A 145 3.17 -1.29 13.80
C VAL A 145 3.73 -2.58 14.38
N LEU A 146 3.21 -3.01 15.53
CA LEU A 146 3.64 -4.25 16.20
C LEU A 146 3.29 -5.49 15.36
N GLN A 147 2.27 -5.41 14.49
CA GLN A 147 1.96 -6.47 13.54
C GLN A 147 2.91 -6.47 12.33
N ARG A 148 3.20 -5.30 11.75
CA ARG A 148 3.92 -5.19 10.46
C ARG A 148 5.43 -5.14 10.57
N PHE A 149 5.97 -4.38 11.54
CA PHE A 149 7.40 -4.18 11.67
C PHE A 149 8.19 -5.48 11.91
N PRO A 150 7.72 -6.43 12.76
CA PRO A 150 8.44 -7.69 12.98
C PRO A 150 8.49 -8.60 11.76
N GLN A 151 7.60 -8.41 10.78
CA GLN A 151 7.57 -9.17 9.53
C GLN A 151 8.63 -8.67 8.52
N LYS A 152 9.31 -7.56 8.81
CA LYS A 152 10.33 -7.00 7.92
C LYS A 152 11.62 -7.81 7.97
N PRO A 153 12.40 -7.88 6.87
CA PRO A 153 13.74 -8.43 6.91
C PRO A 153 14.60 -7.76 7.98
N SER A 154 15.54 -8.50 8.57
CA SER A 154 16.40 -8.00 9.64
C SER A 154 17.24 -6.80 9.21
N GLN A 155 17.60 -6.72 7.92
CA GLN A 155 18.31 -5.58 7.33
C GLN A 155 17.50 -4.28 7.47
N ILE A 156 16.18 -4.34 7.24
CA ILE A 156 15.29 -3.19 7.41
C ILE A 156 15.13 -2.89 8.90
N GLN A 157 14.84 -3.91 9.71
CA GLN A 157 14.62 -3.70 11.15
C GLN A 157 15.81 -3.06 11.87
N ASN A 158 17.03 -3.32 11.40
CA ASN A 158 18.27 -2.80 11.98
C ASN A 158 18.69 -1.41 11.47
N ASN A 159 17.99 -0.85 10.47
CA ASN A 159 18.33 0.45 9.88
C ASN A 159 17.07 1.29 9.54
N ALA A 160 16.04 1.23 10.39
CA ALA A 160 14.75 1.84 10.12
C ALA A 160 14.42 3.00 11.05
N GLN A 161 13.57 3.89 10.57
CA GLN A 161 12.94 4.94 11.35
C GLN A 161 11.42 4.79 11.26
N ILE A 162 10.74 4.65 12.40
CA ILE A 162 9.27 4.72 12.47
C ILE A 162 8.86 6.06 13.06
N LYS A 163 8.09 6.83 12.28
CA LYS A 163 7.44 8.06 12.72
C LYS A 163 5.95 7.80 12.98
N PHE A 164 5.49 8.11 14.18
CA PHE A 164 4.07 8.16 14.48
C PHE A 164 3.59 9.60 14.35
N SER A 165 2.51 9.82 13.59
CA SER A 165 1.87 11.13 13.41
C SER A 165 0.36 11.00 13.58
N PHE A 166 -0.18 11.43 14.72
CA PHE A 166 -1.62 11.43 14.95
C PHE A 166 -2.03 12.61 15.82
N ASP A 167 -3.28 13.07 15.66
CA ASP A 167 -3.87 14.13 16.45
C ASP A 167 -4.21 13.60 17.85
N MET A 168 -3.67 14.24 18.89
CA MET A 168 -4.08 14.03 20.27
C MET A 168 -4.59 15.33 20.86
N ASP A 169 -5.87 15.33 21.24
CA ASP A 169 -6.53 16.46 21.91
C ASP A 169 -6.42 17.80 21.14
N GLY A 170 -6.38 17.74 19.80
CA GLY A 170 -6.28 18.91 18.92
C GLY A 170 -4.83 19.35 18.63
N GLU A 171 -3.84 18.63 19.13
CA GLU A 171 -2.43 18.83 18.78
C GLU A 171 -1.95 17.71 17.85
N ASN A 172 -1.30 18.08 16.75
CA ASN A 172 -0.56 17.11 15.94
C ASN A 172 0.67 16.65 16.70
N VAL A 173 0.71 15.36 16.96
CA VAL A 173 1.75 14.76 17.78
C VAL A 173 2.65 13.87 16.94
N GLU A 174 3.96 14.09 17.07
CA GLU A 174 4.97 13.28 16.38
C GLU A 174 5.95 12.62 17.36
N TYR A 175 6.17 11.31 17.21
CA TYR A 175 7.23 10.57 17.90
C TYR A 175 8.03 9.75 16.91
N VAL A 176 9.35 9.73 17.09
CA VAL A 176 10.28 9.04 16.18
C VAL A 176 11.05 7.95 16.92
N PHE A 177 10.96 6.73 16.38
CA PHE A 177 11.75 5.57 16.78
C PHE A 177 12.78 5.28 15.69
N ILE A 178 14.03 5.00 16.05
CA ILE A 178 15.12 4.77 15.11
C ILE A 178 16.00 3.57 15.50
N SER A 179 16.42 2.80 14.52
CA SER A 179 17.45 1.76 14.59
C SER A 179 18.50 2.02 13.51
N GLY A 180 19.78 1.78 13.83
CA GLY A 180 20.88 2.08 12.92
C GLY A 180 20.93 3.56 12.55
N GLU A 181 21.12 3.84 11.26
CA GLU A 181 21.12 5.19 10.67
C GLU A 181 19.71 5.68 10.31
N GLY A 182 18.72 4.78 10.27
CA GLY A 182 17.32 5.12 9.98
C GLY A 182 17.01 5.36 8.51
N ASP A 183 17.77 4.75 7.59
CA ASP A 183 17.59 4.95 6.14
C ASP A 183 16.22 4.46 5.64
N TYR A 184 15.65 3.43 6.26
CA TYR A 184 14.31 2.92 5.93
C TYR A 184 13.24 3.67 6.72
N LYS A 185 12.58 4.64 6.08
CA LYS A 185 11.55 5.46 6.73
C LYS A 185 10.19 4.77 6.66
N LEU A 186 9.47 4.80 7.78
CA LEU A 186 8.17 4.17 7.97
C LEU A 186 7.28 5.17 8.70
N ASP A 187 6.12 5.47 8.12
CA ASP A 187 5.19 6.45 8.66
C ASP A 187 3.90 5.78 9.11
N VAL A 188 3.45 6.14 10.30
CA VAL A 188 2.27 5.56 10.95
C VAL A 188 1.35 6.71 11.27
N THR A 189 0.25 6.79 10.53
CA THR A 189 -0.72 7.88 10.67
C THR A 189 -2.10 7.32 10.98
N HIS A 190 -3.01 8.18 11.41
CA HIS A 190 -4.41 7.82 11.54
C HIS A 190 -5.25 8.79 10.72
N SER A 191 -5.86 8.29 9.65
CA SER A 191 -6.66 9.10 8.72
C SER A 191 -7.89 8.33 8.29
N ASN A 192 -8.99 9.03 8.02
CA ASN A 192 -10.27 8.43 7.62
C ASN A 192 -10.79 7.36 8.59
N GLY A 193 -10.51 7.49 9.89
CA GLY A 193 -10.95 6.54 10.91
C GLY A 193 -10.18 5.21 10.95
N GLN A 194 -9.03 5.10 10.27
CA GLN A 194 -8.20 3.89 10.23
C GLN A 194 -6.71 4.22 10.41
N PRO A 195 -5.93 3.34 11.05
CA PRO A 195 -4.47 3.47 11.09
C PRO A 195 -3.87 3.13 9.72
N GLN A 196 -2.98 3.99 9.23
CA GLN A 196 -2.22 3.78 7.99
C GLN A 196 -0.76 3.51 8.32
N TYR A 197 -0.17 2.55 7.63
CA TYR A 197 1.25 2.21 7.72
C TYR A 197 1.85 2.36 6.33
N ARG A 198 2.73 3.34 6.17
CA ARG A 198 3.39 3.69 4.91
C ARG A 198 4.87 3.40 5.00
N GLU A 199 5.41 2.82 3.94
CA GLU A 199 6.83 2.53 3.82
C GLU A 199 7.39 3.52 2.81
N LEU A 200 8.42 4.25 3.21
CA LEU A 200 9.05 5.28 2.41
C LEU A 200 10.43 4.76 2.02
N HIS A 201 10.52 4.22 0.81
CA HIS A 201 11.80 3.83 0.24
C HIS A 201 12.46 5.05 -0.41
N THR A 202 13.50 5.58 0.22
CA THR A 202 14.43 6.53 -0.40
C THR A 202 15.79 5.86 -0.50
N SER A 203 16.13 5.26 -1.65
CA SER A 203 17.50 4.79 -1.88
C SER A 203 18.43 5.99 -1.94
N LEU A 204 19.47 6.02 -1.09
CA LEU A 204 20.56 6.99 -1.17
C LEU A 204 21.31 6.80 -2.50
N GLY A 205 20.94 7.62 -3.48
CA GLY A 205 21.48 7.61 -4.83
C GLY A 205 20.37 7.86 -5.84
N ASN A 206 20.28 9.11 -6.32
CA ASN A 206 19.37 9.65 -7.34
C ASN A 206 17.92 9.95 -6.88
N LYS A 207 17.55 11.23 -7.03
CA LYS A 207 16.43 11.93 -6.38
C LYS A 207 15.01 11.37 -6.63
N LEU A 208 14.78 10.41 -7.52
CA LEU A 208 13.42 9.89 -7.71
C LEU A 208 13.38 8.47 -8.29
N GLU A 209 14.54 7.84 -8.49
CA GLU A 209 14.59 6.60 -9.29
C GLU A 209 13.83 5.45 -8.63
N ASN A 210 13.54 5.52 -7.32
CA ASN A 210 12.89 4.43 -6.59
C ASN A 210 11.93 4.90 -5.49
N PHE A 211 11.18 6.01 -5.65
CA PHE A 211 10.14 6.31 -4.66
C PHE A 211 9.05 5.25 -4.77
N SER A 212 8.98 4.35 -3.80
CA SER A 212 7.91 3.39 -3.66
C SER A 212 7.29 3.46 -2.27
N CYS A 213 5.97 3.28 -2.20
CA CYS A 213 5.25 3.15 -0.95
C CYS A 213 4.14 2.11 -1.08
N SER A 214 3.92 1.36 0.01
CA SER A 214 2.79 0.45 0.10
C SER A 214 1.59 1.17 0.72
N LEU A 215 0.43 1.04 0.09
CA LEU A 215 -0.84 1.62 0.49
C LEU A 215 -1.83 0.52 0.86
N GLN A 216 -2.68 0.80 1.86
CA GLN A 216 -3.80 -0.07 2.23
C GLN A 216 -5.06 0.19 1.40
N THR A 217 -5.24 1.45 0.97
CA THR A 217 -6.35 1.89 0.13
C THR A 217 -5.83 2.85 -0.93
N LEU A 218 -6.35 2.73 -2.16
CA LEU A 218 -6.13 3.73 -3.19
C LEU A 218 -7.31 4.69 -3.18
N ASP A 219 -7.15 5.80 -2.48
CA ASP A 219 -8.12 6.89 -2.44
C ASP A 219 -7.47 8.25 -2.75
N VAL A 220 -8.32 9.22 -3.07
CA VAL A 220 -7.89 10.58 -3.44
C VAL A 220 -7.13 11.26 -2.30
N GLY A 221 -7.47 10.97 -1.04
CA GLY A 221 -6.77 11.50 0.13
C GLY A 221 -5.34 10.98 0.22
N ASN A 222 -5.15 9.67 0.06
CA ASN A 222 -3.84 9.02 0.06
C ASN A 222 -2.95 9.55 -1.08
N LEU A 223 -3.50 9.66 -2.29
CA LEU A 223 -2.79 10.22 -3.45
C LEU A 223 -2.40 11.68 -3.24
N ARG A 224 -3.29 12.50 -2.65
CA ARG A 224 -2.98 13.89 -2.30
C ARG A 224 -1.88 13.96 -1.25
N GLY A 225 -1.91 13.07 -0.25
CA GLY A 225 -0.88 12.96 0.78
C GLY A 225 0.50 12.65 0.18
N ILE A 226 0.59 11.63 -0.69
CA ILE A 226 1.86 11.28 -1.37
C ILE A 226 2.35 12.46 -2.21
N LYS A 227 1.45 13.12 -2.95
CA LYS A 227 1.79 14.30 -3.75
C LYS A 227 2.37 15.43 -2.90
N SER A 228 1.76 15.71 -1.75
CA SER A 228 2.25 16.71 -0.80
C SER A 228 3.62 16.34 -0.22
N GLU A 229 3.85 15.07 0.08
CA GLU A 229 5.12 14.57 0.59
C GLU A 229 6.24 14.68 -0.46
N LEU A 230 5.98 14.27 -1.70
CA LEU A 230 6.92 14.46 -2.80
C LEU A 230 7.24 15.95 -3.02
N ALA A 231 6.27 16.85 -2.83
CA ALA A 231 6.53 18.29 -2.89
C ALA A 231 7.43 18.78 -1.75
N GLN A 232 7.25 18.27 -0.52
CA GLN A 232 8.11 18.62 0.63
C GLN A 232 9.55 18.13 0.46
N LEU A 233 9.73 17.01 -0.25
CA LEU A 233 11.04 16.44 -0.54
C LEU A 233 11.72 17.08 -1.77
N ASP A 234 11.10 18.08 -2.40
CA ASP A 234 11.56 18.69 -3.67
C ASP A 234 11.69 17.66 -4.81
N LEU A 235 10.75 16.71 -4.84
CA LEU A 235 10.71 15.56 -5.76
C LEU A 235 9.54 15.62 -6.74
N LEU A 236 8.59 16.54 -6.55
CA LEU A 236 7.40 16.65 -7.38
C LEU A 236 7.67 17.46 -8.67
N THR A 237 7.99 16.77 -9.76
CA THR A 237 8.12 17.37 -11.09
C THR A 237 6.77 17.77 -11.68
N ASP A 238 6.74 18.67 -12.68
CA ASP A 238 5.51 19.03 -13.40
C ASP A 238 4.90 17.83 -14.14
N SER A 239 5.74 16.93 -14.64
CA SER A 239 5.33 15.64 -15.23
C SER A 239 4.59 14.78 -14.20
N LEU A 240 5.16 14.59 -13.01
CA LEU A 240 4.50 13.84 -11.94
C LEU A 240 3.21 14.53 -11.50
N LYS A 241 3.22 15.85 -11.33
CA LYS A 241 2.03 16.62 -10.96
C LYS A 241 0.88 16.39 -11.94
N SER A 242 1.18 16.33 -13.24
CA SER A 242 0.21 16.02 -14.30
C SER A 242 -0.30 14.58 -14.20
N CYS A 243 0.59 13.60 -13.97
CA CYS A 243 0.19 12.20 -13.75
C CYS A 243 -0.70 12.03 -12.51
N PHE A 244 -0.40 12.71 -11.40
CA PHE A 244 -1.23 12.68 -10.20
C PHE A 244 -2.63 13.25 -10.46
N ASN A 245 -2.72 14.38 -11.16
CA ASN A 245 -4.01 15.00 -11.45
C ASN A 245 -4.88 14.05 -12.29
N ILE A 246 -4.32 13.47 -13.35
CA ILE A 246 -5.06 12.51 -14.19
C ILE A 246 -5.43 11.25 -13.42
N LEU A 247 -4.54 10.73 -12.57
CA LEU A 247 -4.88 9.58 -11.73
C LEU A 247 -6.05 9.91 -10.80
N VAL A 248 -6.03 11.07 -10.14
CA VAL A 248 -7.12 11.51 -9.25
C VAL A 248 -8.43 11.70 -10.02
N ASP A 249 -8.38 12.27 -11.22
CA ASP A 249 -9.55 12.50 -12.06
C ASP A 249 -10.15 11.19 -12.60
N LYS A 250 -9.29 10.22 -12.93
CA LYS A 250 -9.69 8.93 -13.51
C LYS A 250 -10.07 7.89 -12.48
N LEU A 251 -9.56 7.96 -11.25
CA LEU A 251 -9.79 6.97 -10.21
C LEU A 251 -11.30 6.69 -9.94
N PRO A 252 -12.20 7.70 -9.91
CA PRO A 252 -13.64 7.47 -9.75
C PRO A 252 -14.29 6.64 -10.87
N GLU A 253 -13.67 6.54 -12.05
CA GLU A 253 -14.15 5.68 -13.16
C GLU A 253 -13.96 4.17 -12.84
N TYR A 254 -13.28 3.83 -11.74
CA TYR A 254 -12.94 2.46 -11.35
C TYR A 254 -13.38 2.11 -9.91
N PRO A 255 -14.70 2.04 -9.63
CA PRO A 255 -15.24 1.87 -8.27
C PRO A 255 -14.91 0.52 -7.59
N GLY A 256 -14.28 -0.42 -8.30
CA GLY A 256 -13.93 -1.76 -7.81
C GLY A 256 -12.56 -1.88 -7.11
N ILE A 257 -11.74 -0.84 -7.11
CA ILE A 257 -10.33 -0.89 -6.66
C ILE A 257 -10.17 -0.93 -5.11
N ASN A 258 -11.25 -0.77 -4.34
CA ASN A 258 -11.17 -0.13 -3.03
C ASN A 258 -11.26 -1.04 -1.78
N LYS A 259 -10.94 -2.35 -1.86
CA LYS A 259 -11.07 -3.22 -0.67
C LYS A 259 -9.88 -4.17 -0.46
N ASN A 260 -9.15 -3.92 0.64
CA ASN A 260 -8.21 -4.84 1.30
C ASN A 260 -7.11 -5.41 0.40
N LEU A 261 -6.45 -4.56 -0.38
CA LEU A 261 -5.32 -4.96 -1.21
C LEU A 261 -4.05 -4.27 -0.72
N GLN A 262 -2.94 -5.01 -0.70
CA GLN A 262 -1.62 -4.39 -0.65
C GLN A 262 -1.40 -3.72 -2.01
N ILE A 263 -1.28 -2.39 -2.00
CA ILE A 263 -1.14 -1.59 -3.20
C ILE A 263 0.26 -1.00 -3.22
N ASP A 264 1.05 -1.36 -4.22
CA ASP A 264 2.40 -0.85 -4.38
C ASP A 264 2.37 0.35 -5.34
N PHE A 265 2.61 1.52 -4.77
CA PHE A 265 2.71 2.77 -5.49
C PHE A 265 4.18 3.07 -5.77
N THR A 266 4.51 3.35 -7.03
CA THR A 266 5.88 3.68 -7.45
C THR A 266 5.86 4.94 -8.31
N CYS A 267 6.78 5.87 -8.05
CA CYS A 267 7.05 7.04 -8.87
C CYS A 267 8.42 6.96 -9.54
N TYR A 268 8.50 7.52 -10.73
CA TYR A 268 9.71 7.76 -11.50
C TYR A 268 9.57 9.12 -12.20
N GLU A 269 10.65 9.63 -12.82
CA GLU A 269 10.74 11.04 -13.23
C GLU A 269 9.59 11.53 -14.10
N GLN A 270 9.09 10.64 -14.96
CA GLN A 270 8.08 10.92 -15.97
C GLN A 270 6.78 10.15 -15.75
N GLY A 271 6.57 9.52 -14.59
CA GLY A 271 5.36 8.75 -14.39
C GLY A 271 5.21 8.10 -13.03
N LEU A 272 4.07 7.46 -12.87
CA LEU A 272 3.73 6.70 -11.68
C LEU A 272 3.07 5.38 -12.09
N SER A 273 3.20 4.39 -11.23
CA SER A 273 2.47 3.13 -11.33
C SER A 273 1.85 2.80 -10.00
N VAL A 274 0.63 2.30 -10.03
CA VAL A 274 -0.07 1.78 -8.86
C VAL A 274 -0.43 0.34 -9.16
N ASN A 275 0.14 -0.58 -8.39
CA ASN A 275 0.04 -2.01 -8.66
C ASN A 275 -0.66 -2.72 -7.51
N SER A 276 -1.46 -3.72 -7.85
CA SER A 276 -2.00 -4.70 -6.93
C SER A 276 -1.86 -6.10 -7.57
N GLU A 277 -2.22 -7.15 -6.85
CA GLU A 277 -2.23 -8.52 -7.41
C GLU A 277 -3.14 -8.64 -8.63
N ASP A 278 -4.28 -7.92 -8.62
CA ASP A 278 -5.33 -8.09 -9.63
C ASP A 278 -5.30 -7.05 -10.77
N TRP A 279 -4.59 -5.95 -10.60
CA TRP A 279 -4.62 -4.82 -11.53
C TRP A 279 -3.40 -3.92 -11.41
N LYS A 280 -3.17 -3.14 -12.45
CA LYS A 280 -2.09 -2.18 -12.56
C LYS A 280 -2.56 -0.91 -13.24
N ILE A 281 -2.29 0.23 -12.63
CA ILE A 281 -2.48 1.55 -13.22
C ILE A 281 -1.10 2.11 -13.55
N ILE A 282 -0.97 2.68 -14.75
CA ILE A 282 0.23 3.37 -15.20
C ILE A 282 -0.19 4.74 -15.73
N ALA A 283 0.43 5.80 -15.21
CA ALA A 283 0.31 7.14 -15.78
C ALA A 283 1.71 7.64 -16.16
N GLN A 284 1.93 7.87 -17.46
CA GLN A 284 3.21 8.30 -18.01
C GLN A 284 3.06 9.61 -18.77
N CYS A 285 3.86 10.61 -18.42
CA CYS A 285 3.95 11.86 -19.15
C CYS A 285 5.01 11.74 -20.25
N LYS A 286 4.61 11.91 -21.51
CA LYS A 286 5.49 12.02 -22.67
C LYS A 286 5.14 13.30 -23.42
N ASP A 287 6.13 14.17 -23.60
CA ASP A 287 5.99 15.45 -24.31
C ASP A 287 4.83 16.32 -23.77
N GLY A 288 4.66 16.36 -22.45
CA GLY A 288 3.59 17.13 -21.79
C GLY A 288 2.19 16.51 -21.87
N LYS A 289 2.05 15.36 -22.55
CA LYS A 289 0.81 14.59 -22.59
C LYS A 289 0.93 13.36 -21.70
N VAL A 290 -0.09 13.13 -20.87
CA VAL A 290 -0.12 11.96 -19.99
C VAL A 290 -0.91 10.84 -20.65
N ASP A 291 -0.24 9.73 -20.86
CA ASP A 291 -0.84 8.45 -21.22
C ASP A 291 -1.27 7.73 -19.93
N PHE A 292 -2.57 7.48 -19.80
CA PHE A 292 -3.14 6.74 -18.69
C PHE A 292 -3.56 5.36 -19.17
N ASN A 293 -3.06 4.32 -18.50
CA ASN A 293 -3.38 2.93 -18.81
C ASN A 293 -3.84 2.20 -17.53
N PHE A 294 -4.94 1.46 -17.66
CA PHE A 294 -5.45 0.56 -16.64
C PHE A 294 -5.40 -0.86 -17.20
N GLU A 295 -4.64 -1.72 -16.54
CA GLU A 295 -4.48 -3.13 -16.87
C GLU A 295 -5.14 -3.98 -15.80
N SER A 296 -6.08 -4.82 -16.20
CA SER A 296 -6.64 -5.87 -15.35
C SER A 296 -5.87 -7.17 -15.58
N GLN A 297 -5.54 -7.88 -14.51
CA GLN A 297 -4.88 -9.19 -14.57
C GLN A 297 -5.86 -10.35 -14.41
N THR A 298 -7.03 -10.12 -13.81
CA THR A 298 -8.04 -11.15 -13.54
C THR A 298 -9.34 -10.94 -14.31
N TRP A 299 -10.02 -12.04 -14.63
CA TRP A 299 -11.31 -12.02 -15.31
C TRP A 299 -12.38 -11.25 -14.55
N ASP A 300 -12.46 -11.41 -13.22
CA ASP A 300 -13.45 -10.74 -12.38
C ASP A 300 -13.32 -9.20 -12.43
N MET A 301 -12.09 -8.69 -12.35
CA MET A 301 -11.83 -7.26 -12.43
C MET A 301 -12.07 -6.72 -13.85
N PHE A 302 -11.69 -7.49 -14.88
CA PHE A 302 -11.99 -7.16 -16.27
C PHE A 302 -13.50 -7.05 -16.51
N LEU A 303 -14.29 -7.96 -15.94
CA LEU A 303 -15.75 -7.94 -16.01
C LEU A 303 -16.31 -6.67 -15.39
N LYS A 304 -15.91 -6.35 -14.14
CA LYS A 304 -16.34 -5.13 -13.45
C LYS A 304 -16.07 -3.86 -14.27
N GLN A 305 -14.93 -3.80 -14.97
CA GLN A 305 -14.53 -2.62 -15.75
C GLN A 305 -15.26 -2.48 -17.10
N ASN A 306 -15.57 -3.59 -17.76
CA ASN A 306 -16.10 -3.59 -19.13
C ASN A 306 -17.62 -3.80 -19.18
N PHE A 307 -18.21 -4.41 -18.16
CA PHE A 307 -19.63 -4.76 -18.14
C PHE A 307 -20.47 -3.84 -17.27
N TYR A 308 -19.86 -3.04 -16.37
CA TYR A 308 -20.60 -2.10 -15.54
C TYR A 308 -19.94 -0.70 -15.51
N PRO A 309 -20.53 0.32 -16.15
CA PRO A 309 -21.71 0.27 -17.03
C PRO A 309 -21.39 -0.46 -18.34
N CYS A 310 -22.38 -1.14 -18.95
CA CYS A 310 -22.21 -1.93 -20.18
C CYS A 310 -21.50 -1.11 -21.28
N LYS A 311 -20.18 -1.30 -21.44
CA LYS A 311 -19.42 -0.58 -22.46
C LYS A 311 -19.72 -1.22 -23.81
N THR A 312 -20.13 -0.39 -24.76
CA THR A 312 -20.22 -0.80 -26.16
C THR A 312 -18.88 -0.53 -26.82
N HIS A 313 -18.22 -1.57 -27.30
CA HIS A 313 -16.98 -1.48 -28.05
C HIS A 313 -17.27 -1.28 -29.53
N GLU A 314 -16.32 -0.70 -30.26
CA GLU A 314 -16.39 -0.68 -31.71
C GLU A 314 -16.26 -2.10 -32.28
N LEU A 315 -17.12 -2.46 -33.23
CA LEU A 315 -17.09 -3.77 -33.91
C LEU A 315 -16.25 -3.69 -35.19
N THR A 316 -14.96 -4.01 -35.07
CA THR A 316 -14.11 -4.37 -36.21
C THR A 316 -13.45 -5.71 -35.95
N VAL A 317 -12.89 -6.33 -37.00
CA VAL A 317 -12.16 -7.61 -36.85
C VAL A 317 -10.96 -7.41 -35.92
N GLU A 318 -10.23 -6.31 -36.11
CA GLU A 318 -9.04 -5.94 -35.33
C GLU A 318 -9.38 -5.68 -33.86
N LYS A 319 -10.49 -4.97 -33.57
CA LYS A 319 -10.93 -4.71 -32.19
C LYS A 319 -11.38 -6.00 -31.50
N LEU A 320 -12.05 -6.89 -32.21
CA LEU A 320 -12.51 -8.17 -31.67
C LEU A 320 -11.34 -9.14 -31.44
N GLU A 321 -10.34 -9.16 -32.33
CA GLU A 321 -9.06 -9.86 -32.11
C GLU A 321 -8.29 -9.28 -30.93
N GLY A 322 -8.20 -7.96 -30.82
CA GLY A 322 -7.60 -7.29 -29.68
C GLY A 322 -8.28 -7.70 -28.37
N MET A 323 -9.62 -7.77 -28.35
CA MET A 323 -10.36 -8.28 -27.20
C MET A 323 -10.04 -9.74 -26.90
N ARG A 324 -10.03 -10.60 -27.92
CA ARG A 324 -9.67 -12.02 -27.77
C ARG A 324 -8.30 -12.20 -27.13
N THR A 325 -7.30 -11.46 -27.58
CA THR A 325 -5.95 -11.49 -27.03
C THR A 325 -5.92 -10.99 -25.58
N LYS A 326 -6.62 -9.89 -25.28
CA LYS A 326 -6.76 -9.40 -23.89
C LYS A 326 -7.35 -10.47 -22.99
N VAL A 327 -8.50 -11.04 -23.37
CA VAL A 327 -9.19 -12.05 -22.57
C VAL A 327 -8.34 -13.31 -22.40
N ARG A 328 -7.57 -13.74 -23.40
CA ARG A 328 -6.67 -14.90 -23.28
C ARG A 328 -5.58 -14.73 -22.23
N ASN A 329 -5.13 -13.50 -21.99
CA ASN A 329 -4.05 -13.21 -21.06
C ASN A 329 -4.53 -12.96 -19.63
N LEU A 330 -5.84 -12.99 -19.38
CA LEU A 330 -6.41 -12.82 -18.03
C LEU A 330 -6.41 -14.14 -17.26
N LEU A 331 -6.16 -14.05 -15.96
CA LEU A 331 -6.29 -15.17 -15.04
C LEU A 331 -7.76 -15.45 -14.71
N GLY A 332 -8.13 -16.73 -14.62
CA GLY A 332 -9.45 -17.18 -14.17
C GLY A 332 -10.57 -17.04 -15.20
N VAL A 333 -10.25 -16.91 -16.50
CA VAL A 333 -11.28 -16.85 -17.55
C VAL A 333 -11.91 -18.24 -17.78
N PRO A 334 -13.25 -18.36 -17.77
CA PRO A 334 -13.92 -19.62 -18.12
C PRO A 334 -13.65 -20.01 -19.58
N GLN A 335 -13.37 -21.28 -19.84
CA GLN A 335 -13.16 -21.79 -21.21
C GLN A 335 -14.34 -21.46 -22.14
N SER A 336 -15.56 -21.48 -21.60
CA SER A 336 -16.77 -21.10 -22.32
C SER A 336 -16.71 -19.68 -22.91
N VAL A 337 -16.04 -18.74 -22.24
CA VAL A 337 -15.85 -17.36 -22.73
C VAL A 337 -14.88 -17.34 -23.91
N HIS A 338 -13.76 -18.06 -23.82
CA HIS A 338 -12.82 -18.16 -24.95
C HIS A 338 -13.49 -18.72 -26.19
N ASP A 339 -14.25 -19.80 -26.02
CA ASP A 339 -14.93 -20.47 -27.13
C ASP A 339 -16.01 -19.56 -27.74
N ARG A 340 -16.75 -18.79 -26.91
CA ARG A 340 -17.75 -17.82 -27.39
C ARG A 340 -17.09 -16.70 -28.19
N ILE A 341 -15.97 -16.12 -27.71
CA ILE A 341 -15.24 -15.09 -28.45
C ILE A 341 -14.68 -15.63 -29.78
N ASN A 342 -14.08 -16.83 -29.76
CA ASN A 342 -13.57 -17.48 -30.97
C ASN A 342 -14.69 -17.67 -32.00
N LYS A 343 -15.83 -18.22 -31.55
CA LYS A 343 -16.98 -18.44 -32.42
C LYS A 343 -17.56 -17.13 -32.96
N ALA A 344 -17.68 -16.11 -32.12
CA ALA A 344 -18.13 -14.78 -32.51
C ALA A 344 -17.25 -14.17 -33.60
N LEU A 345 -15.92 -14.22 -33.40
CA LEU A 345 -14.93 -13.71 -34.34
C LEU A 345 -14.97 -14.45 -35.68
N ASP A 346 -14.99 -15.78 -35.66
CA ASP A 346 -15.07 -16.60 -36.87
C ASP A 346 -16.37 -16.40 -37.63
N THR A 347 -17.48 -16.23 -36.90
CA THR A 347 -18.78 -15.93 -37.49
C THR A 347 -18.75 -14.56 -38.15
N PHE A 348 -18.32 -13.53 -37.44
CA PHE A 348 -18.27 -12.16 -37.93
C PHE A 348 -17.38 -12.03 -39.18
N ARG A 349 -16.19 -12.65 -39.19
CA ARG A 349 -15.27 -12.65 -40.34
C ARG A 349 -15.85 -13.26 -41.61
N LYS A 350 -16.73 -14.25 -41.47
CA LYS A 350 -17.36 -14.95 -42.62
C LYS A 350 -18.54 -14.19 -43.20
N GLU A 351 -19.09 -13.21 -42.48
CA GLU A 351 -20.21 -12.41 -42.98
C GLU A 351 -19.76 -11.38 -44.02
N ILE A 352 -20.70 -11.00 -44.88
CA ILE A 352 -20.47 -10.02 -45.94
C ILE A 352 -20.20 -8.61 -45.37
N SER A 353 -19.40 -7.82 -46.09
CA SER A 353 -18.91 -6.51 -45.63
C SER A 353 -20.03 -5.52 -45.28
N CYS A 354 -21.17 -5.55 -45.98
CA CYS A 354 -22.30 -4.69 -45.67
C CYS A 354 -22.98 -5.02 -44.33
N LEU A 355 -23.01 -6.31 -43.92
CA LEU A 355 -23.44 -6.69 -42.58
C LEU A 355 -22.43 -6.21 -41.56
N GLN A 356 -21.15 -6.46 -41.79
CA GLN A 356 -20.07 -6.08 -40.87
C GLN A 356 -20.02 -4.58 -40.57
N LYS A 357 -20.39 -3.72 -41.53
CA LYS A 357 -20.40 -2.25 -41.36
C LYS A 357 -21.57 -1.71 -40.52
N ASN A 358 -22.62 -2.51 -40.28
CA ASN A 358 -23.81 -2.08 -39.54
C ASN A 358 -24.33 -3.22 -38.65
N ALA A 359 -23.47 -3.74 -37.77
CA ALA A 359 -23.75 -4.88 -36.92
C ALA A 359 -23.61 -4.56 -35.43
N ARG A 360 -24.35 -5.28 -34.62
CA ARG A 360 -24.23 -5.34 -33.17
C ARG A 360 -23.95 -6.79 -32.78
N LEU A 361 -22.75 -7.06 -32.30
CA LEU A 361 -22.34 -8.37 -31.81
C LEU A 361 -22.49 -8.40 -30.28
N ILE A 362 -23.19 -9.41 -29.78
CA ILE A 362 -23.44 -9.63 -28.37
C ILE A 362 -22.81 -10.97 -27.98
N ILE A 363 -21.91 -10.94 -27.01
CA ILE A 363 -21.28 -12.13 -26.43
C ILE A 363 -21.75 -12.27 -24.99
N ARG A 364 -22.69 -13.19 -24.75
CA ARG A 364 -23.19 -13.46 -23.41
C ARG A 364 -22.15 -14.19 -22.59
N CYS A 365 -21.81 -13.63 -21.44
CA CYS A 365 -20.92 -14.18 -20.43
C CYS A 365 -21.72 -14.44 -19.15
N ASP A 366 -21.17 -15.25 -18.26
CA ASP A 366 -21.93 -15.73 -17.09
C ASP A 366 -22.30 -14.60 -16.11
N GLN A 367 -21.62 -13.45 -16.20
CA GLN A 367 -21.86 -12.26 -15.36
C GLN A 367 -22.23 -11.00 -16.15
N GLY A 368 -22.60 -11.13 -17.44
CA GLY A 368 -23.03 -9.98 -18.27
C GLY A 368 -22.85 -10.19 -19.77
N GLU A 369 -22.98 -9.14 -20.57
CA GLU A 369 -22.82 -9.19 -22.03
C GLU A 369 -21.69 -8.28 -22.52
N MET A 370 -20.80 -8.79 -23.38
CA MET A 370 -19.89 -7.94 -24.15
C MET A 370 -20.60 -7.50 -25.42
N VAL A 371 -20.75 -6.19 -25.60
CA VAL A 371 -21.44 -5.62 -26.77
C VAL A 371 -20.42 -4.90 -27.65
N PHE A 372 -20.40 -5.28 -28.91
CA PHE A 372 -19.65 -4.60 -29.96
C PHE A 372 -20.63 -4.04 -30.97
N LYS A 373 -20.35 -2.85 -31.50
CA LYS A 373 -21.22 -2.16 -32.46
C LYS A 373 -20.43 -1.51 -33.58
N SER A 374 -20.87 -1.71 -34.82
CA SER A 374 -20.45 -0.98 -36.01
C SER A 374 -21.64 -0.25 -36.62
N GLY A 375 -21.42 0.98 -37.09
CA GLY A 375 -22.49 1.81 -37.65
C GLY A 375 -23.67 1.97 -36.69
N LYS A 376 -24.89 1.76 -37.20
CA LYS A 376 -26.12 1.85 -36.40
C LYS A 376 -26.42 0.59 -35.58
N GLY A 377 -25.75 -0.53 -35.88
CA GLY A 377 -25.89 -1.81 -35.19
C GLY A 377 -27.22 -2.50 -35.44
N GLU A 378 -27.80 -2.36 -36.64
CA GLU A 378 -29.14 -2.87 -36.97
C GLU A 378 -29.16 -4.39 -37.23
N ASN A 379 -28.03 -4.97 -37.66
CA ASN A 379 -27.91 -6.42 -37.79
C ASN A 379 -27.35 -7.00 -36.48
N ILE A 380 -28.00 -7.99 -35.88
CA ILE A 380 -27.60 -8.53 -34.58
C ILE A 380 -26.92 -9.88 -34.75
N ILE A 381 -25.74 -10.04 -34.17
CA ILE A 381 -25.07 -11.34 -34.01
C ILE A 381 -25.08 -11.66 -32.52
N ASP A 382 -25.82 -12.69 -32.12
CA ASP A 382 -25.97 -13.08 -30.72
C ASP A 382 -25.29 -14.44 -30.51
N THR A 383 -24.35 -14.52 -29.57
CA THR A 383 -23.67 -15.76 -29.21
C THR A 383 -24.13 -16.26 -27.83
N PHE A 384 -24.56 -17.52 -27.80
CA PHE A 384 -25.13 -18.14 -26.61
C PHE A 384 -24.72 -19.61 -26.52
N ASN A 385 -24.79 -20.16 -25.31
CA ASN A 385 -24.49 -21.58 -25.04
C ASN A 385 -25.79 -22.32 -24.72
N THR A 386 -26.01 -23.46 -25.38
CA THR A 386 -27.12 -24.36 -25.11
C THR A 386 -26.57 -25.78 -25.02
N GLY A 387 -26.68 -26.40 -23.84
CA GLY A 387 -26.20 -27.78 -23.64
C GLY A 387 -24.69 -27.98 -23.85
N GLY A 388 -23.87 -26.96 -23.57
CA GLY A 388 -22.41 -27.02 -23.77
C GLY A 388 -21.96 -26.66 -25.19
N VAL A 389 -22.89 -26.51 -26.14
CA VAL A 389 -22.59 -26.12 -27.52
C VAL A 389 -22.80 -24.62 -27.69
N ILE A 390 -21.84 -23.97 -28.34
CA ILE A 390 -21.90 -22.52 -28.61
C ILE A 390 -22.53 -22.28 -29.97
N HIS A 391 -23.64 -21.55 -29.94
CA HIS A 391 -24.41 -21.16 -31.10
C HIS A 391 -24.24 -19.67 -31.39
N CYS A 392 -24.31 -19.31 -32.67
CA CYS A 392 -24.43 -17.94 -33.13
C CYS A 392 -25.74 -17.79 -33.88
N LYS A 393 -26.57 -16.82 -33.50
CA LYS A 393 -27.77 -16.45 -34.24
C LYS A 393 -27.60 -15.07 -34.85
N ILE A 394 -27.90 -14.97 -36.14
CA ILE A 394 -27.71 -13.75 -36.92
C ILE A 394 -29.09 -13.25 -37.34
N TYR A 395 -29.46 -12.07 -36.86
CA TYR A 395 -30.67 -11.35 -37.24
C TYR A 395 -30.29 -10.28 -38.24
N ARG A 396 -30.84 -10.39 -39.44
CA ARG A 396 -30.49 -9.55 -40.60
C ARG A 396 -31.65 -8.64 -40.93
N THR A 397 -31.34 -7.43 -41.38
CA THR A 397 -32.37 -6.57 -41.98
C THR A 397 -32.86 -7.17 -43.31
N LEU A 398 -34.05 -6.76 -43.75
CA LEU A 398 -34.63 -7.21 -45.01
C LEU A 398 -33.70 -6.94 -46.21
N ALA A 399 -33.08 -5.75 -46.23
CA ALA A 399 -32.14 -5.36 -47.28
C ALA A 399 -30.93 -6.31 -47.38
N ILE A 400 -30.34 -6.68 -46.24
CA ILE A 400 -29.22 -7.63 -46.18
C ILE A 400 -29.67 -9.03 -46.60
N THR A 401 -30.88 -9.43 -46.23
CA THR A 401 -31.46 -10.73 -46.63
C THR A 401 -31.64 -10.83 -48.15
N ILE A 402 -32.20 -9.78 -48.78
CA ILE A 402 -32.33 -9.69 -50.24
C ILE A 402 -30.95 -9.71 -50.91
N LEU A 403 -29.99 -8.95 -50.39
CA LEU A 403 -28.65 -8.89 -50.96
C LEU A 403 -27.92 -10.23 -50.87
N MET A 404 -28.07 -10.98 -49.78
CA MET A 404 -27.54 -12.35 -49.69
C MET A 404 -28.21 -13.31 -50.65
N PHE A 405 -29.53 -13.19 -50.84
CA PHE A 405 -30.25 -14.00 -51.81
C PHE A 405 -29.69 -13.75 -53.21
N ILE A 406 -29.60 -12.48 -53.62
CA ILE A 406 -29.03 -12.07 -54.91
C ILE A 406 -27.58 -12.56 -55.06
N TRP A 407 -26.76 -12.44 -54.02
CA TRP A 407 -25.36 -12.87 -54.06
C TRP A 407 -25.19 -14.39 -54.12
N ARG A 408 -26.18 -15.17 -53.65
CA ARG A 408 -26.19 -16.63 -53.76
C ARG A 408 -26.73 -17.13 -55.11
N LEU A 409 -27.55 -16.34 -55.81
CA LEU A 409 -28.09 -16.73 -57.13
C LEU A 409 -26.98 -17.19 -58.10
N PRO A 410 -25.84 -16.49 -58.29
CA PRO A 410 -24.78 -16.92 -59.21
C PRO A 410 -24.17 -18.29 -58.90
N LYS A 411 -24.17 -18.73 -57.63
CA LYS A 411 -23.67 -20.06 -57.25
C LYS A 411 -24.61 -21.18 -57.67
N HIS A 412 -25.89 -20.88 -57.84
CA HIS A 412 -26.91 -21.83 -58.28
C HIS A 412 -27.28 -21.67 -59.76
N ILE A 413 -26.82 -20.61 -60.44
CA ILE A 413 -26.99 -20.45 -61.90
C ILE A 413 -26.45 -21.66 -62.68
N PRO A 414 -25.29 -22.26 -62.36
CA PRO A 414 -24.82 -23.48 -63.03
C PRO A 414 -25.77 -24.67 -62.83
N ASP A 415 -26.28 -24.87 -61.61
CA ASP A 415 -27.22 -25.96 -61.31
C ASP A 415 -28.57 -25.76 -62.00
N ILE A 416 -29.06 -24.51 -62.04
CA ILE A 416 -30.31 -24.12 -62.73
C ILE A 416 -30.14 -24.26 -64.25
N LEU A 417 -29.03 -23.82 -64.83
CA LEU A 417 -28.73 -23.99 -66.26
C LEU A 417 -28.56 -25.47 -66.62
N THR A 418 -28.02 -26.30 -65.71
CA THR A 418 -27.91 -27.75 -65.89
C THR A 418 -29.28 -28.42 -65.85
N ALA A 419 -30.15 -28.05 -64.91
CA ALA A 419 -31.54 -28.52 -64.85
C ALA A 419 -32.35 -28.10 -66.10
N VAL A 420 -32.15 -26.88 -66.59
CA VAL A 420 -32.77 -26.39 -67.83
C VAL A 420 -32.23 -27.12 -69.07
N ARG A 421 -30.93 -27.44 -69.12
CA ARG A 421 -30.32 -28.27 -70.17
C ARG A 421 -30.87 -29.70 -70.20
N PHE A 422 -31.24 -30.26 -69.06
CA PHE A 422 -31.89 -31.59 -68.96
C PHE A 422 -33.37 -31.58 -69.38
N LEU A 423 -34.04 -30.43 -69.36
CA LEU A 423 -35.44 -30.28 -69.80
C LEU A 423 -35.57 -29.96 -71.30
N LEU A 424 -34.52 -29.39 -71.92
CA LEU A 424 -34.49 -29.03 -73.34
C LEU A 424 -34.64 -30.19 -74.35
N PRO A 425 -34.22 -31.45 -74.09
CA PRO A 425 -34.45 -32.56 -75.02
C PRO A 425 -35.92 -33.00 -75.11
N CYS A 426 -36.79 -32.62 -74.16
CA CYS A 426 -38.20 -32.99 -74.18
C CYS A 426 -39.06 -32.13 -75.13
N LEU A 427 -38.48 -31.11 -75.77
CA LEU A 427 -39.19 -30.21 -76.70
C LEU A 427 -38.78 -30.42 -78.17
N GLY A 428 -37.96 -31.43 -78.47
CA GLY A 428 -37.65 -31.82 -79.86
C GLY A 428 -38.76 -32.68 -80.47
N CYS A 429 -39.80 -32.06 -81.03
CA CYS A 429 -40.64 -32.73 -82.02
C CYS A 429 -39.87 -32.84 -83.36
N PRO A 430 -39.81 -34.01 -83.99
CA PRO A 430 -39.35 -34.13 -85.37
C PRO A 430 -40.48 -33.67 -86.31
N VAL A 431 -40.17 -32.75 -87.23
CA VAL A 431 -41.04 -32.46 -88.37
C VAL A 431 -40.45 -33.17 -89.58
N HIS A 432 -41.28 -34.02 -90.18
CA HIS A 432 -41.05 -34.71 -91.45
C HIS A 432 -40.98 -33.74 -92.63
#